data_AF-A0A4Y7LBD7-F1
#
_entry.id   AF-A0A4Y7LBD7-F1
#
_cell.length_a   1.000
_cell.length_b   1.000
_cell.length_c   1.000
_cell.angle_alpha   90.00
_cell.angle_beta   90.00
_cell.angle_gamma   90.00
#
_symmetry.space_group_name_H-M   'P 1'
#
loop_
_entity.id
_entity.type
_entity.pdbx_description
1 polymer ?
#
loop_
_entity_poly.entity_id
_entity_poly.type
_entity_poly.pdbx_seq_one_letter_code
_entity_poly.pdbx_strand_id
1 'polypeptide(L)'
;MGNLLGCVKVHQMEVAVKENFGEYKKVLAPGCHCVPWCFGSRIVGHVNLRVQELDLRCKTKTKDNVFLTVDASIQYRAVRENAGDAFYKLSNTRGQIQAYVFDAIRSIVPKLTLNDVFEQKDDIANEVDEQLERV
;
A
#
# COMPACT_ATOMS: atom_id res chain seq x y z
N MET A 1 -8.89 -25.99 15.13
CA MET A 1 -9.32 -27.37 14.85
C MET A 1 -10.64 -27.35 14.12
N GLY A 2 -10.76 -28.06 12.99
CA GLY A 2 -12.03 -28.18 12.24
C GLY A 2 -11.95 -27.98 10.71
N ASN A 3 -10.91 -28.50 10.04
CA ASN A 3 -10.89 -28.58 8.57
C ASN A 3 -11.51 -29.92 8.13
N LEU A 4 -12.84 -29.99 8.00
CA LEU A 4 -13.48 -31.22 7.51
C LEU A 4 -13.64 -31.26 5.98
N LEU A 5 -13.61 -30.15 5.24
CA LEU A 5 -13.90 -30.15 3.79
C LEU A 5 -13.14 -29.08 2.97
N GLY A 6 -12.01 -28.59 3.47
CA GLY A 6 -11.27 -27.51 2.80
C GLY A 6 -12.05 -26.19 2.72
N CYS A 7 -13.14 -26.02 3.47
CA CYS A 7 -13.90 -24.77 3.47
C CYS A 7 -13.18 -23.72 4.32
N VAL A 8 -12.69 -22.67 3.65
CA VAL A 8 -12.02 -21.53 4.24
C VAL A 8 -12.99 -20.37 4.28
N LYS A 9 -13.07 -19.74 5.46
CA LYS A 9 -13.84 -18.52 5.67
C LYS A 9 -12.92 -17.32 5.45
N VAL A 10 -13.28 -16.46 4.51
CA VAL A 10 -12.62 -15.17 4.29
C VAL A 10 -13.43 -14.11 5.01
N HIS A 11 -12.81 -13.36 5.91
CA HIS A 11 -13.47 -12.30 6.67
C HIS A 11 -13.88 -11.13 5.78
N GLN A 12 -14.87 -10.37 6.23
CA GLN A 12 -15.30 -9.16 5.54
C GLN A 12 -14.17 -8.11 5.52
N MET A 13 -14.04 -7.41 4.40
CA MET A 13 -12.93 -6.47 4.10
C MET A 13 -11.55 -7.11 3.96
N GLU A 14 -11.49 -8.43 3.75
CA GLU A 14 -10.26 -9.15 3.40
C GLU A 14 -10.47 -9.94 2.11
N VAL A 15 -9.40 -10.13 1.37
CA VAL A 15 -9.38 -11.02 0.22
C VAL A 15 -8.29 -12.05 0.38
N ALA A 16 -8.60 -13.31 0.06
CA ALA A 16 -7.63 -14.39 0.15
C ALA A 16 -7.06 -14.69 -1.24
N VAL A 17 -5.74 -14.81 -1.34
CA VAL A 17 -5.07 -15.17 -2.58
C VAL A 17 -4.98 -16.70 -2.66
N LYS A 18 -5.60 -17.27 -3.70
CA LYS A 18 -5.58 -18.71 -3.95
C LYS A 18 -4.52 -19.06 -5.00
N GLU A 19 -3.66 -20.00 -4.63
CA GLU A 19 -2.72 -20.65 -5.52
C GLU A 19 -3.10 -22.10 -5.78
N ASN A 20 -2.69 -22.61 -6.94
CA ASN A 20 -2.69 -24.02 -7.27
C ASN A 20 -1.25 -24.44 -7.60
N PHE A 21 -0.65 -25.36 -6.84
CA PHE A 21 0.72 -25.84 -7.06
C PHE A 21 1.79 -24.73 -7.26
N GLY A 22 1.61 -23.58 -6.60
CA GLY A 22 2.52 -22.43 -6.70
C GLY A 22 2.20 -21.43 -7.81
N GLU A 23 1.19 -21.68 -8.64
CA GLU A 23 0.69 -20.73 -9.63
C GLU A 23 -0.49 -19.93 -9.06
N TYR A 24 -0.44 -18.60 -9.24
CA TYR A 24 -1.54 -17.72 -8.89
C TYR A 24 -2.77 -18.03 -9.76
N LYS A 25 -3.90 -18.35 -9.12
CA LYS A 25 -5.13 -18.71 -9.85
C LYS A 25 -6.19 -17.62 -9.78
N LYS A 26 -6.54 -17.19 -8.56
CA LYS A 26 -7.61 -16.20 -8.35
C LYS A 26 -7.57 -15.59 -6.95
N VAL A 27 -8.12 -14.39 -6.85
CA VAL A 27 -8.48 -13.77 -5.58
C VAL A 27 -9.89 -14.24 -5.15
N LEU A 28 -10.02 -14.64 -3.89
CA LEU A 28 -11.28 -15.02 -3.27
C LEU A 28 -11.89 -13.83 -2.53
N ALA A 29 -13.13 -13.50 -2.89
CA ALA A 29 -13.98 -12.53 -2.20
C ALA A 29 -14.33 -12.98 -0.76
N PRO A 30 -14.74 -12.06 0.14
CA PRO A 30 -15.30 -12.41 1.44
C PRO A 30 -16.44 -13.42 1.31
N GLY A 31 -16.42 -14.45 2.16
CA GLY A 31 -17.38 -15.55 2.09
C GLY A 31 -16.78 -16.90 2.48
N CYS A 32 -17.61 -17.95 2.43
CA CYS A 32 -17.18 -19.33 2.63
C CYS A 32 -16.82 -19.95 1.28
N HIS A 33 -15.55 -20.32 1.08
CA HIS A 33 -15.08 -20.96 -0.14
C HIS A 33 -14.53 -22.34 0.18
N CYS A 34 -15.00 -23.38 -0.51
CA CYS A 34 -14.41 -24.70 -0.38
C CYS A 34 -13.21 -24.84 -1.31
N VAL A 35 -12.03 -24.86 -0.69
CA VAL A 35 -10.71 -24.98 -1.29
C VAL A 35 -10.16 -26.35 -0.87
N PRO A 36 -10.47 -27.41 -1.64
CA PRO A 36 -10.02 -28.76 -1.31
C PRO A 36 -8.49 -28.85 -1.44
N TRP A 37 -7.81 -29.06 -0.31
CA TRP A 37 -6.35 -29.19 -0.25
C TRP A 37 -5.81 -30.37 -1.08
N CYS A 38 -6.63 -31.42 -1.27
CA CYS A 38 -6.25 -32.62 -2.03
C CYS A 38 -5.97 -32.38 -3.53
N PHE A 39 -6.38 -31.25 -4.10
CA PHE A 39 -6.08 -30.87 -5.50
C PHE A 39 -4.95 -29.84 -5.61
N GLY A 40 -4.08 -29.72 -4.61
CA GLY A 40 -2.94 -28.78 -4.61
C GLY A 40 -3.35 -27.31 -4.54
N SER A 41 -4.61 -27.04 -4.18
CA SER A 41 -5.14 -25.69 -3.94
C SER A 41 -4.76 -25.24 -2.53
N ARG A 42 -4.04 -24.12 -2.41
CA ARG A 42 -3.64 -23.53 -1.12
C ARG A 42 -3.96 -22.03 -1.09
N ILE A 43 -4.30 -21.53 0.09
CA ILE A 43 -4.35 -20.09 0.35
C ILE A 43 -3.00 -19.66 0.91
N VAL A 44 -2.38 -18.67 0.27
CA VAL A 44 -1.02 -18.23 0.59
C VAL A 44 -1.00 -16.98 1.45
N GLY A 45 -2.02 -16.13 1.33
CA GLY A 45 -2.14 -14.96 2.16
C GLY A 45 -3.52 -14.32 2.10
N HIS A 46 -3.71 -13.40 3.04
CA HIS A 46 -4.86 -12.52 3.11
C HIS A 46 -4.36 -11.09 2.88
N VAL A 47 -5.03 -10.36 1.99
CA VAL A 47 -4.80 -8.94 1.75
C VAL A 47 -5.95 -8.17 2.40
N ASN A 48 -5.59 -7.21 3.24
CA ASN A 48 -6.54 -6.33 3.89
C ASN A 48 -6.99 -5.24 2.92
N LEU A 49 -8.31 -5.06 2.77
CA LEU A 49 -8.89 -4.00 1.94
C LEU A 49 -9.25 -2.75 2.75
N ARG A 50 -9.03 -2.76 4.07
CA ARG A 50 -9.28 -1.59 4.92
C ARG A 50 -8.25 -0.50 4.62
N VAL A 51 -8.67 0.74 4.80
CA VAL A 51 -7.76 1.90 4.73
C VAL A 51 -6.73 1.75 5.84
N GLN A 52 -5.47 1.91 5.48
CA GLN A 52 -4.34 1.88 6.39
C GLN A 52 -3.68 3.26 6.39
N GLU A 53 -3.21 3.66 7.55
CA GLU A 53 -2.46 4.89 7.74
C GLU A 53 -0.96 4.58 7.84
N LEU A 54 -0.16 5.41 7.19
CA LEU A 54 1.29 5.39 7.25
C LEU A 54 1.78 6.78 7.60
N ASP A 55 2.20 6.95 8.85
CA ASP A 55 2.88 8.16 9.30
C ASP A 55 4.35 8.11 8.91
N LEU A 56 4.82 9.20 8.32
CA LEU A 56 6.22 9.37 7.95
C LEU A 56 6.73 10.74 8.37
N ARG A 57 8.00 10.74 8.77
CA ARG A 57 8.74 11.93 9.17
C ARG A 57 9.98 12.04 8.31
N CYS A 58 10.09 13.10 7.52
CA CYS A 58 11.28 13.37 6.73
C CYS A 58 11.94 14.68 7.14
N LYS A 59 13.25 14.63 7.30
CA LYS A 59 14.08 15.82 7.44
C LYS A 59 14.51 16.26 6.05
N THR A 60 14.28 17.53 5.74
CA THR A 60 14.65 18.13 4.46
C THR A 60 15.15 19.54 4.70
N LYS A 61 15.70 20.14 3.63
CA LYS A 61 16.31 21.45 3.65
C LYS A 61 15.69 22.29 2.54
N THR A 62 15.26 23.49 2.88
CA THR A 62 14.71 24.46 1.92
C THR A 62 15.81 25.17 1.15
N LYS A 63 15.37 25.92 0.14
CA LYS A 63 16.22 26.84 -0.63
C LYS A 63 16.99 27.84 0.25
N ASP A 64 16.39 28.30 1.35
CA ASP A 64 17.00 29.25 2.28
C ASP A 64 17.96 28.61 3.29
N ASN A 65 18.39 27.38 3.04
CA ASN A 65 19.35 26.67 3.88
C ASN A 65 18.84 26.34 5.30
N VAL A 66 17.52 26.39 5.52
CA VAL A 66 16.88 26.03 6.79
C VAL A 66 16.54 24.54 6.80
N PHE A 67 16.87 23.86 7.89
CA PHE A 67 16.47 22.47 8.10
C PHE A 67 15.07 22.43 8.72
N LEU A 68 14.17 21.67 8.11
CA LEU A 68 12.83 21.45 8.61
C LEU A 68 12.49 19.97 8.61
N THR A 69 11.54 19.60 9.47
CA THR A 69 11.01 18.25 9.55
C THR A 69 9.57 18.30 9.08
N VAL A 70 9.27 17.59 7.99
CA VAL A 70 7.91 17.43 7.48
C VAL A 70 7.36 16.13 8.08
N ASP A 71 6.24 16.25 8.78
CA ASP A 71 5.42 15.14 9.23
C ASP A 71 4.23 15.01 8.27
N ALA A 72 4.04 13.83 7.68
CA ALA A 72 2.95 13.54 6.76
C ALA A 72 2.31 12.20 7.10
N SER A 73 0.98 12.12 6.92
CA SER A 73 0.20 10.91 7.16
C SER A 73 -0.47 10.52 5.84
N ILE A 74 -0.13 9.34 5.34
CA ILE A 74 -0.65 8.82 4.08
C ILE A 74 -1.69 7.76 4.36
N GLN A 75 -2.83 7.90 3.71
CA GLN A 75 -3.87 6.89 3.73
C GLN A 75 -3.85 6.12 2.42
N TYR A 76 -3.72 4.80 2.50
CA TYR A 76 -3.72 3.93 1.33
C TYR A 76 -4.61 2.71 1.55
N ARG A 77 -5.10 2.15 0.45
CA ARG A 77 -5.90 0.92 0.44
C ARG A 77 -5.58 0.11 -0.80
N ALA A 78 -5.57 -1.21 -0.69
CA ALA A 78 -5.47 -2.08 -1.85
C ALA A 78 -6.78 -2.05 -2.66
N VAL A 79 -6.67 -1.85 -3.97
CA VAL A 79 -7.82 -1.99 -4.88
C VAL A 79 -8.12 -3.46 -5.05
N ARG A 80 -9.38 -3.85 -4.80
CA ARG A 80 -9.81 -5.25 -4.77
C ARG A 80 -9.51 -6.01 -6.07
N GLU A 81 -9.65 -5.34 -7.21
CA GLU A 81 -9.44 -5.91 -8.54
C GLU A 81 -7.98 -6.31 -8.77
N ASN A 82 -7.04 -5.54 -8.20
CA ASN A 82 -5.59 -5.74 -8.36
C ASN A 82 -4.94 -6.38 -7.13
N ALA A 83 -5.72 -7.00 -6.24
CA ALA A 83 -5.20 -7.56 -4.99
C ALA A 83 -4.23 -8.73 -5.20
N GLY A 84 -4.40 -9.50 -6.29
CA GLY A 84 -3.45 -10.55 -6.66
C GLY A 84 -2.08 -9.96 -7.02
N ASP A 85 -2.07 -8.99 -7.93
CA ASP A 85 -0.87 -8.29 -8.33
C ASP A 85 -0.17 -7.57 -7.17
N ALA A 86 -0.94 -6.90 -6.29
CA ALA A 86 -0.42 -6.24 -5.12
C ALA A 86 0.30 -7.21 -4.16
N PHE A 87 -0.17 -8.46 -4.06
CA PHE A 87 0.42 -9.47 -3.19
C PHE A 87 1.74 -10.04 -3.74
N TYR A 88 1.87 -10.20 -5.06
CA TYR A 88 3.08 -10.79 -5.66
C TYR A 88 4.12 -9.78 -6.13
N LYS A 89 3.70 -8.58 -6.56
CA LYS A 89 4.64 -7.58 -7.12
C LYS A 89 5.44 -6.87 -6.02
N LEU A 90 4.89 -6.77 -4.81
CA LEU A 90 5.44 -5.95 -3.74
C LEU A 90 5.85 -6.79 -2.54
N SER A 91 7.15 -6.87 -2.27
CA SER A 91 7.69 -7.53 -1.08
C SER A 91 7.48 -6.70 0.20
N ASN A 92 7.59 -5.37 0.09
CA ASN A 92 7.32 -4.43 1.18
C ASN A 92 6.63 -3.15 0.66
N THR A 93 5.29 -3.18 0.65
CA THR A 93 4.45 -2.05 0.19
C THR A 93 4.69 -0.78 1.01
N ARG A 94 4.78 -0.88 2.34
CA ARG A 94 4.97 0.29 3.21
C ARG A 94 6.29 1.00 2.96
N GLY A 95 7.37 0.22 2.84
CA GLY A 95 8.70 0.75 2.57
C GLY A 95 8.79 1.43 1.20
N GLN A 96 8.13 0.87 0.18
CA GLN A 96 8.07 1.51 -1.13
C GLN A 96 7.31 2.83 -1.11
N ILE A 97 6.09 2.86 -0.56
CA ILE A 97 5.30 4.11 -0.46
C ILE A 97 6.12 5.19 0.26
N GLN A 98 6.76 4.83 1.37
CA GLN A 98 7.61 5.75 2.12
C GLN A 98 8.79 6.28 1.29
N ALA A 99 9.46 5.42 0.52
CA ALA A 99 10.57 5.83 -0.33
C ALA A 99 10.12 6.79 -1.43
N TYR A 100 9.01 6.48 -2.13
CA TYR A 100 8.44 7.35 -3.16
C TYR A 100 8.09 8.74 -2.64
N VAL A 101 7.41 8.81 -1.49
CA VAL A 101 7.03 10.08 -0.87
C VAL A 101 8.26 10.87 -0.43
N PHE A 102 9.25 10.18 0.13
CA PHE A 102 10.51 10.83 0.50
C PHE A 102 11.23 11.42 -0.71
N ASP A 103 11.21 10.75 -1.85
CA ASP A 103 11.83 11.24 -3.08
C ASP A 103 11.04 12.42 -3.67
N ALA A 104 9.71 12.38 -3.65
CA ALA A 104 8.85 13.49 -4.05
C ALA A 104 9.11 14.74 -3.20
N ILE A 105 9.09 14.61 -1.86
CA ILE A 105 9.37 15.72 -0.94
C ILE A 105 10.78 16.28 -1.16
N ARG A 106 11.78 15.42 -1.38
CA ARG A 106 13.16 15.85 -1.67
C ARG A 106 13.32 16.52 -3.03
N SER A 107 12.44 16.26 -4.00
CA SER A 107 12.45 16.93 -5.30
C SER A 107 11.83 18.32 -5.24
N ILE A 108 10.80 18.51 -4.41
CA ILE A 108 9.99 19.73 -4.35
C ILE A 108 10.57 20.72 -3.34
N VAL A 109 10.77 20.30 -2.08
CA VAL A 109 11.08 21.21 -0.96
C VAL A 109 12.38 22.02 -1.14
N PRO A 110 13.48 21.49 -1.70
CA PRO A 110 14.70 22.29 -1.90
C PRO A 110 14.55 23.45 -2.91
N LYS A 111 13.50 23.43 -3.74
CA LYS A 111 13.24 24.49 -4.73
C LYS A 111 12.45 25.66 -4.13
N LEU A 112 11.81 25.45 -2.98
CA LEU A 112 10.92 26.39 -2.31
C LEU A 112 11.60 27.04 -1.09
N THR A 113 11.18 28.27 -0.77
CA THR A 113 11.58 28.95 0.47
C THR A 113 10.82 28.39 1.67
N LEU A 114 11.27 28.68 2.90
CA LEU A 114 10.56 28.20 4.09
C LEU A 114 9.10 28.68 4.13
N ASN A 115 8.87 29.96 3.80
CA ASN A 115 7.51 30.53 3.77
C ASN A 115 6.66 29.89 2.68
N ASP A 116 7.21 29.70 1.48
CA ASP A 116 6.48 29.08 0.37
C ASP A 116 6.03 27.65 0.73
N VAL A 117 6.87 26.88 1.44
CA VAL A 117 6.49 25.52 1.91
C VAL A 117 5.33 25.56 2.91
N PHE A 118 5.19 26.65 3.67
CA PHE A 118 4.07 26.83 4.60
C PHE A 118 2.80 27.35 3.93
N GLU A 119 2.93 28.23 2.94
CA GLU A 119 1.79 28.79 2.19
C GLU A 119 1.23 27.79 1.16
N GLN A 120 2.10 27.06 0.46
CA GLN A 120 1.74 26.14 -0.64
C GLN A 120 1.62 24.68 -0.18
N LYS A 121 1.12 24.43 1.03
CA LYS A 121 0.98 23.05 1.56
C LYS A 121 0.09 22.17 0.70
N ASP A 122 -1.02 22.73 0.23
CA ASP A 122 -2.01 22.00 -0.58
C ASP A 122 -1.45 21.68 -1.96
N ASP A 123 -0.69 22.59 -2.58
CA ASP A 123 -0.04 22.37 -3.86
C ASP A 123 1.03 21.27 -3.78
N ILE A 124 1.81 21.25 -2.69
CA ILE A 124 2.79 20.17 -2.44
C ILE A 124 2.07 18.83 -2.26
N ALA A 125 0.93 18.79 -1.58
CA ALA A 125 0.16 17.57 -1.40
C ALA A 125 -0.37 17.04 -2.75
N ASN A 126 -0.93 17.92 -3.59
CA ASN A 126 -1.42 17.55 -4.92
C ASN A 126 -0.29 17.01 -5.83
N GLU A 127 0.88 17.66 -5.83
CA GLU A 127 2.03 17.20 -6.61
C GLU A 127 2.55 15.83 -6.14
N VAL A 128 2.53 15.57 -4.83
CA VAL A 128 2.88 14.25 -4.28
C VAL A 128 1.87 13.19 -4.69
N ASP A 129 0.57 13.50 -4.66
CA ASP A 129 -0.49 12.58 -5.10
C ASP A 129 -0.36 12.25 -6.60
N GLU A 130 -0.11 13.25 -7.46
CA GLU A 130 0.12 13.03 -8.89
C GLU A 130 1.35 12.14 -9.17
N GLN A 131 2.40 12.26 -8.37
CA GLN A 131 3.58 11.39 -8.50
C GLN A 131 3.31 9.96 -8.03
N LEU A 132 2.43 9.77 -7.05
CA LEU A 132 2.03 8.45 -6.57
C LEU A 132 1.06 7.74 -7.54
N GLU A 133 0.19 8.47 -8.24
CA GLU A 133 -0.73 7.89 -9.22
C GLU A 133 -0.05 7.39 -10.51
N ARG A 134 1.14 7.93 -10.83
CA ARG A 134 1.89 7.57 -12.05
C ARG A 134 2.63 6.23 -11.98
N VAL A 135 2.56 5.52 -10.85
CA VAL A 135 3.25 4.24 -10.60
C VAL A 135 2.26 3.10 -10.48
#